data_AF-A0A0D3BSV8-F1
#
_entry.id   AF-A0A0D3BSV8-F1
#
_cell.length_a   1.000
_cell.length_b   1.000
_cell.length_c   1.000
_cell.angle_alpha   90.00
_cell.angle_beta   90.00
_cell.angle_gamma   90.00
#
_symmetry.space_group_name_H-M   'P 1'
#
loop_
_entity.id
_entity.type
_entity.pdbx_description
1 polymer ?
#
loop_
_entity_poly.entity_id
_entity_poly.type
_entity_poly.pdbx_seq_one_letter_code
_entity_poly.pdbx_strand_id
1 'polypeptide(L)'
;KSIGRCRCVSKLWASTLRLPYFTELFNIRSSARPHLLFVYREKGKFLFLSSPQPQNSSPVAVKHLSRISFGGYQYHCEISGPVHGLVCLTDKEFIERSEMSIVHIICNPSTGQTLTLPKVKKTRMVEVRTMLETMSFLGYDPIYKRFKVLSSRYDFDRCITEHQLLTLGTEKIEWRIIQCCVPHYCWLKGICINGVLYYKAKNYRTRTSIIVCFHVMSEKFSCIELDTTFKKAVFNQSMINYNGKLGSVKINRFKLGGTHSIELMVIGDSEKLEWSKHTYILPSVLKNVVGKDVLRFAGVTDSNEIVFGHPSCVIYYNIEKNTIVKVRIQGMEAFQSTNLSTFLDHKEVDPKLMEAF
;
A
#
# COMPACT_ATOMS: atom_id res chain seq x y z
N LYS A 1 -2.13 10.84 20.33
CA LYS A 1 -2.46 12.11 21.04
C LYS A 1 -1.95 12.14 22.49
N SER A 2 -2.14 11.10 23.30
CA SER A 2 -1.71 11.08 24.71
C SER A 2 -0.19 11.15 24.90
N ILE A 3 0.60 10.43 24.11
CA ILE A 3 2.08 10.41 24.20
C ILE A 3 2.68 11.81 23.93
N GLY A 4 2.18 12.52 22.92
CA GLY A 4 2.62 13.88 22.62
C GLY A 4 2.35 14.84 23.77
N ARG A 5 1.17 14.74 24.40
CA ARG A 5 0.83 15.54 25.59
C ARG A 5 1.73 15.18 26.78
N CYS A 6 1.98 13.89 27.00
CA CYS A 6 2.83 13.40 28.09
C CYS A 6 4.28 13.91 28.02
N ARG A 7 4.84 14.09 26.81
CA ARG A 7 6.17 14.72 26.62
C ARG A 7 6.23 16.15 27.17
N CYS A 8 5.11 16.87 27.18
CA CYS A 8 5.05 18.26 27.63
C CYS A 8 4.83 18.40 29.15
N VAL A 9 4.51 17.30 29.85
CA VAL A 9 4.16 17.35 31.29
C VAL A 9 5.40 17.25 32.20
N SER A 10 6.45 16.55 31.79
CA SER A 10 7.66 16.40 32.60
C SER A 10 8.89 16.05 31.76
N LYS A 11 10.07 16.56 32.16
CA LYS A 11 11.36 16.20 31.56
C LYS A 11 11.66 14.70 31.68
N LEU A 12 11.27 14.06 32.78
CA LEU A 12 11.43 12.61 33.00
C LEU A 12 10.56 11.80 32.03
N TRP A 13 9.33 12.24 31.80
CA TRP A 13 8.45 11.59 30.83
C TRP A 13 8.96 11.83 29.41
N ALA A 14 9.44 13.05 29.12
CA ALA A 14 10.05 13.34 27.83
C ALA A 14 11.27 12.45 27.54
N SER A 15 12.16 12.23 28.52
CA SER A 15 13.33 11.36 28.38
C SER A 15 12.95 9.87 28.30
N THR A 16 12.07 9.40 29.17
CA THR A 16 11.61 7.99 29.18
C THR A 16 10.96 7.60 27.86
N LEU A 17 10.08 8.47 27.35
CA LEU A 17 9.41 8.24 26.06
C LEU A 17 10.41 8.22 24.89
N ARG A 18 11.63 8.77 25.02
CA ARG A 18 12.69 8.80 23.99
C ARG A 18 13.57 7.55 23.99
N LEU A 19 13.44 6.68 24.98
CA LEU A 19 14.24 5.47 25.04
C LEU A 19 13.84 4.49 23.92
N PRO A 20 14.81 3.83 23.26
CA PRO A 20 14.54 2.82 22.23
C PRO A 20 13.57 1.73 22.68
N TYR A 21 13.66 1.34 23.96
CA TYR A 21 12.74 0.40 24.61
C TYR A 21 11.27 0.83 24.52
N PHE A 22 10.98 2.13 24.69
CA PHE A 22 9.61 2.63 24.58
C PHE A 22 9.07 2.49 23.16
N THR A 23 9.87 2.85 22.16
CA THR A 23 9.49 2.71 20.74
C THR A 23 9.23 1.25 20.37
N GLU A 24 10.05 0.32 20.88
CA GLU A 24 9.84 -1.11 20.66
C GLU A 24 8.55 -1.63 21.31
N LEU A 25 8.33 -1.30 22.59
CA LEU A 25 7.08 -1.62 23.28
C LEU A 25 5.85 -1.03 22.58
N PHE A 26 5.95 0.21 22.09
CA PHE A 26 4.87 0.85 21.35
C PHE A 26 4.55 0.08 20.08
N ASN A 27 5.57 -0.30 19.30
CA ASN A 27 5.42 -1.07 18.07
C ASN A 27 4.84 -2.47 18.32
N ILE A 28 5.23 -3.14 19.41
CA ILE A 28 4.67 -4.44 19.81
C ILE A 28 3.18 -4.30 20.15
N ARG A 29 2.82 -3.32 20.99
CA ARG A 29 1.42 -3.08 21.38
C ARG A 29 0.54 -2.68 20.20
N SER A 30 1.08 -1.85 19.31
CA SER A 30 0.43 -1.43 18.06
C SER A 30 0.21 -2.62 17.13
N SER A 31 1.20 -3.49 16.99
CA SER A 31 1.09 -4.72 16.20
C SER A 31 0.05 -5.71 16.74
N ALA A 32 -0.09 -5.80 18.06
CA ALA A 32 -1.08 -6.66 18.70
C ALA A 32 -2.53 -6.12 18.61
N ARG A 33 -2.71 -4.90 18.10
CA ARG A 33 -4.01 -4.22 17.97
C ARG A 33 -4.14 -3.60 16.58
N PRO A 34 -4.26 -4.41 15.53
CA PRO A 34 -4.36 -3.90 14.17
C PRO A 34 -5.58 -2.98 14.02
N HIS A 35 -5.41 -1.94 13.23
CA HIS A 35 -6.48 -1.02 12.87
C HIS A 35 -6.75 -1.11 11.37
N LEU A 36 -7.99 -0.86 11.01
CA LEU A 36 -8.33 -0.49 9.64
C LEU A 36 -7.84 0.94 9.40
N LEU A 37 -7.11 1.14 8.30
CA LEU A 37 -6.79 2.47 7.79
C LEU A 37 -7.65 2.75 6.57
N PHE A 38 -8.41 3.84 6.65
CA PHE A 38 -9.22 4.36 5.57
C PHE A 38 -8.53 5.60 5.01
N VAL A 39 -8.33 5.61 3.70
CA VAL A 39 -7.76 6.75 2.97
C VAL A 39 -8.81 7.26 2.00
N TYR A 40 -9.37 8.42 2.30
CA TYR A 40 -10.33 9.09 1.44
C TYR A 40 -9.64 10.18 0.63
N ARG A 41 -9.79 10.11 -0.69
CA ARG A 41 -9.27 11.12 -1.63
C ARG A 41 -10.33 12.20 -1.86
N GLU A 42 -9.99 13.43 -1.52
CA GLU A 42 -10.85 14.59 -1.75
C GLU A 42 -10.04 15.68 -2.45
N LYS A 43 -10.37 16.01 -3.71
CA LYS A 43 -9.78 17.10 -4.53
C LYS A 43 -8.51 17.76 -3.96
N GLY A 44 -7.35 17.15 -4.22
CA GLY A 44 -6.03 17.66 -3.79
C GLY A 44 -5.67 17.36 -2.32
N LYS A 45 -6.39 16.46 -1.65
CA LYS A 45 -6.20 16.11 -0.25
C LYS A 45 -6.39 14.62 0.00
N PHE A 46 -5.65 14.11 0.96
CA PHE A 46 -5.91 12.81 1.58
C PHE A 46 -6.38 13.01 3.00
N LEU A 47 -7.51 12.37 3.31
CA LEU A 47 -8.04 12.25 4.64
C LEU A 47 -7.75 10.84 5.15
N PHE A 48 -7.02 10.76 6.27
CA PHE A 48 -6.68 9.51 6.94
C PHE A 48 -7.60 9.30 8.14
N LEU A 49 -8.28 8.17 8.12
CA LEU A 49 -9.26 7.76 9.10
C LEU A 49 -8.89 6.36 9.60
N SER A 50 -9.19 6.04 10.85
CA SER A 50 -8.94 4.69 11.39
C SER A 50 -10.07 4.17 12.24
N SER A 51 -10.17 2.86 12.34
CA SER A 51 -11.03 2.19 13.30
C SER A 51 -10.33 0.92 13.80
N PRO A 52 -10.54 0.48 15.06
CA PRO A 52 -10.05 -0.83 15.50
C PRO A 52 -10.53 -1.90 14.52
N GLN A 53 -9.69 -2.88 14.21
CA GLN A 53 -10.13 -4.02 13.40
C GLN A 53 -11.03 -4.90 14.28
N PRO A 54 -12.36 -4.91 14.06
CA PRO A 54 -13.31 -5.54 14.96
C PRO A 54 -13.15 -7.06 14.93
N GLN A 55 -13.23 -7.70 16.11
CA GLN A 55 -13.31 -9.16 16.22
C GLN A 55 -14.77 -9.67 16.30
N ASN A 56 -15.73 -8.75 16.46
CA ASN A 56 -17.16 -9.04 16.61
C ASN A 56 -18.00 -8.15 15.69
N SER A 57 -19.32 -8.41 15.61
CA SER A 57 -20.27 -7.66 14.76
C SER A 57 -20.67 -6.27 15.29
N SER A 58 -20.10 -5.83 16.42
CA SER A 58 -20.44 -4.54 17.04
C SER A 58 -20.06 -3.35 16.15
N PRO A 59 -20.91 -2.32 16.02
CA PRO A 59 -20.57 -1.10 15.30
C PRO A 59 -19.31 -0.45 15.87
N VAL A 60 -18.49 0.12 14.99
CA VAL A 60 -17.28 0.84 15.37
C VAL A 60 -17.29 2.26 14.82
N ALA A 61 -16.88 3.20 15.67
CA ALA A 61 -16.70 4.59 15.29
C ALA A 61 -15.35 4.79 14.59
N VAL A 62 -15.33 5.70 13.63
CA VAL A 62 -14.11 6.11 12.96
C VAL A 62 -13.47 7.27 13.69
N LYS A 63 -12.17 7.15 13.88
CA LYS A 63 -11.31 8.19 14.42
C LYS A 63 -10.63 8.91 13.27
N HIS A 64 -10.87 10.22 13.17
CA HIS A 64 -10.08 11.09 12.32
C HIS A 64 -8.63 11.11 12.80
N LEU A 65 -7.70 10.70 11.93
CA LEU A 65 -6.28 10.74 12.24
C LEU A 65 -5.67 12.07 11.79
N SER A 66 -5.58 12.28 10.48
CA SER A 66 -4.89 13.43 9.90
C SER A 66 -5.46 13.78 8.52
N ARG A 67 -5.15 14.99 8.07
CA ARG A 67 -5.46 15.45 6.71
C ARG A 67 -4.22 16.07 6.10
N ILE A 68 -3.88 15.63 4.89
CA ILE A 68 -2.74 16.17 4.14
C ILE A 68 -3.26 16.81 2.87
N SER A 69 -2.86 18.06 2.65
CA SER A 69 -3.16 18.81 1.43
C SER A 69 -1.94 18.82 0.52
N PHE A 70 -2.17 18.80 -0.78
CA PHE A 70 -1.13 18.86 -1.81
C PHE A 70 -1.35 20.09 -2.68
N GLY A 71 -0.25 20.65 -3.18
CA GLY A 71 -0.27 21.83 -4.04
C GLY A 71 -0.61 21.53 -5.50
N GLY A 72 -0.60 20.26 -5.92
CA GLY A 72 -0.78 19.83 -7.31
C GLY A 72 -2.22 19.75 -7.83
N TYR A 73 -2.34 19.66 -9.16
CA TYR A 73 -3.61 19.42 -9.85
C TYR A 73 -4.26 18.09 -9.41
N GLN A 74 -5.57 18.12 -9.23
CA GLN A 74 -6.40 17.22 -8.40
C GLN A 74 -6.39 15.71 -8.74
N TYR A 75 -5.66 15.25 -9.76
CA TYR A 75 -5.82 13.91 -10.33
C TYR A 75 -4.56 13.03 -10.37
N HIS A 76 -3.38 13.54 -9.99
CA HIS A 76 -2.11 12.81 -10.20
C HIS A 76 -1.39 12.33 -8.93
N CYS A 77 -2.03 12.43 -7.76
CA CYS A 77 -1.39 11.95 -6.54
C CYS A 77 -1.61 10.44 -6.34
N GLU A 78 -0.51 9.71 -6.12
CA GLU A 78 -0.50 8.28 -5.86
C GLU A 78 -0.11 7.99 -4.41
N ILE A 79 -0.64 6.88 -3.88
CA ILE A 79 -0.31 6.39 -2.54
C ILE A 79 0.30 5.00 -2.66
N SER A 80 1.49 4.85 -2.07
CA SER A 80 2.16 3.57 -1.86
C SER A 80 2.15 3.22 -0.38
N GLY A 81 1.79 1.98 -0.08
CA GLY A 81 1.58 1.49 1.29
C GLY A 81 0.10 1.46 1.70
N PRO A 82 -0.18 1.32 3.01
CA PRO A 82 0.75 1.49 4.13
C PRO A 82 1.81 0.37 4.22
N VAL A 83 3.00 0.73 4.67
CA VAL A 83 4.10 -0.19 4.97
C VAL A 83 4.62 0.16 6.35
N HIS A 84 4.59 -0.79 7.28
CA HIS A 84 5.02 -0.57 8.68
C HIS A 84 4.45 0.72 9.29
N GLY A 85 3.19 1.04 8.97
CA GLY A 85 2.44 2.18 9.50
C GLY A 85 2.78 3.54 8.87
N LEU A 86 3.64 3.60 7.87
CA LEU A 86 3.89 4.80 7.06
C LEU A 86 3.31 4.64 5.64
N VAL A 87 3.07 5.75 4.97
CA VAL A 87 2.67 5.80 3.56
C VAL A 87 3.61 6.73 2.78
N CYS A 88 3.84 6.42 1.51
CA CYS A 88 4.53 7.33 0.59
C CYS A 88 3.51 7.91 -0.39
N LEU A 89 3.46 9.22 -0.45
CA LEU A 89 2.58 10.00 -1.31
C LEU A 89 3.45 10.58 -2.43
N THR A 90 3.01 10.40 -3.67
CA THR A 90 3.74 10.90 -4.84
C THR A 90 2.87 11.93 -5.53
N ASP A 91 3.35 13.17 -5.65
CA ASP A 91 2.67 14.25 -6.36
C ASP A 91 3.51 14.72 -7.56
N LYS A 92 2.83 15.26 -8.57
CA LYS A 92 3.45 15.82 -9.77
C LYS A 92 3.25 17.34 -9.76
N GLU A 93 4.33 18.07 -9.52
CA GLU A 93 4.36 19.53 -9.51
C GLU A 93 4.89 20.07 -10.84
N PHE A 94 4.19 21.05 -11.43
CA PHE A 94 4.70 21.81 -12.57
C PHE A 94 5.60 22.93 -12.06
N ILE A 95 6.84 22.98 -12.54
CA ILE A 95 7.77 24.07 -12.25
C ILE A 95 7.58 25.20 -13.27
N GLU A 96 7.47 24.85 -14.56
CA GLU A 96 7.21 25.76 -15.69
C GLU A 96 6.24 25.12 -16.69
N ARG A 97 5.79 25.86 -17.73
CA ARG A 97 4.76 25.45 -18.71
C ARG A 97 4.99 24.09 -19.40
N SER A 98 6.17 23.48 -19.27
CA SER A 98 6.51 22.16 -19.83
C SER A 98 7.36 21.26 -18.93
N GLU A 99 7.67 21.66 -17.69
CA GLU A 99 8.52 20.84 -16.81
C GLU A 99 7.75 20.34 -15.58
N MET A 100 7.68 19.02 -15.45
CA MET A 100 7.07 18.32 -14.32
C MET A 100 8.16 17.76 -13.41
N SER A 101 8.03 18.02 -12.12
CA SER A 101 8.85 17.42 -11.08
C SER A 101 8.00 16.54 -10.17
N ILE A 102 8.62 15.49 -9.66
CA ILE A 102 7.96 14.52 -8.81
C ILE A 102 8.40 14.77 -7.40
N VAL A 103 7.42 14.94 -6.53
CA VAL A 103 7.61 15.17 -5.11
C VAL A 103 7.12 13.95 -4.36
N HIS A 104 7.99 13.41 -3.51
CA HIS A 104 7.67 12.30 -2.64
C HIS A 104 7.53 12.80 -1.22
N ILE A 105 6.43 12.43 -0.57
CA ILE A 105 6.12 12.82 0.81
C ILE A 105 5.89 11.54 1.60
N ILE A 106 6.76 11.28 2.57
CA ILE A 106 6.54 10.23 3.57
C ILE A 106 5.59 10.80 4.63
N CYS A 107 4.54 10.05 4.93
CA CYS A 107 3.54 10.44 5.91
C CYS A 107 3.39 9.35 6.97
N ASN A 108 3.28 9.78 8.23
CA ASN A 108 2.68 8.98 9.30
C ASN A 108 1.18 9.31 9.37
N PRO A 109 0.28 8.42 8.89
CA PRO A 109 -1.16 8.69 8.89
C PRO A 109 -1.71 8.97 10.28
N SER A 110 -1.17 8.32 11.32
CA SER A 110 -1.65 8.37 12.70
C SER A 110 -1.35 9.71 13.39
N THR A 111 -0.27 10.39 13.00
CA THR A 111 0.12 11.68 13.58
C THR A 111 -0.09 12.86 12.63
N GLY A 112 -0.14 12.60 11.32
CA GLY A 112 -0.14 13.64 10.29
C GLY A 112 1.23 14.27 10.04
N GLN A 113 2.30 13.77 10.67
CA GLN A 113 3.66 14.22 10.37
C GLN A 113 4.04 13.81 8.96
N THR A 114 4.72 14.72 8.26
CA THR A 114 5.16 14.53 6.88
C THR A 114 6.64 14.86 6.74
N LEU A 115 7.33 14.14 5.86
CA LEU A 115 8.69 14.41 5.42
C LEU A 115 8.70 14.47 3.90
N THR A 116 9.01 15.65 3.35
CA THR A 116 9.22 15.82 1.90
C THR A 116 10.62 15.36 1.55
N LEU A 117 10.74 14.44 0.61
CA LEU A 117 12.01 13.91 0.14
C LEU A 117 12.65 14.85 -0.89
N PRO A 118 13.99 14.82 -1.04
CA PRO A 118 14.66 15.54 -2.13
C PRO A 118 14.10 15.09 -3.49
N LYS A 119 14.22 15.96 -4.50
CA LYS A 119 13.80 15.62 -5.86
C LYS A 119 14.65 14.49 -6.41
N VAL A 120 14.00 13.52 -7.04
CA VAL A 120 14.68 12.42 -7.75
C VAL A 120 15.60 13.01 -8.84
N LYS A 121 16.86 12.57 -8.89
CA LYS A 121 17.90 13.13 -9.76
C LYS A 121 17.44 13.13 -11.22
N LYS A 122 17.67 14.22 -11.96
CA LYS A 122 17.49 14.25 -13.41
C LYS A 122 18.69 13.54 -14.05
N THR A 123 18.46 12.64 -14.99
CA THR A 123 19.52 11.94 -15.73
C THR A 123 19.40 12.26 -17.22
N ARG A 124 20.38 11.86 -18.04
CA ARG A 124 20.43 12.19 -19.48
C ARG A 124 19.21 11.72 -20.30
N MET A 125 18.33 10.90 -19.74
CA MET A 125 17.02 10.60 -20.36
C MET A 125 16.11 11.84 -20.46
N VAL A 126 16.37 12.89 -19.66
CA VAL A 126 15.47 14.02 -19.39
C VAL A 126 15.52 15.15 -20.44
N GLU A 127 16.42 15.09 -21.43
CA GLU A 127 16.55 16.18 -22.42
C GLU A 127 15.44 16.21 -23.51
N VAL A 128 14.54 15.22 -23.55
CA VAL A 128 13.51 15.13 -24.60
C VAL A 128 12.10 15.05 -24.01
N ARG A 129 11.18 15.83 -24.60
CA ARG A 129 9.76 16.01 -24.24
C ARG A 129 8.90 14.73 -24.46
N THR A 130 9.23 13.62 -23.82
CA THR A 130 8.39 12.41 -23.84
C THR A 130 7.48 12.33 -22.62
N MET A 131 6.34 11.63 -22.74
CA MET A 131 5.42 11.37 -21.63
C MET A 131 6.07 10.39 -20.63
N LEU A 132 6.96 10.89 -19.78
CA LEU A 132 7.60 10.14 -18.72
C LEU A 132 6.56 9.78 -17.65
N GLU A 133 6.35 8.49 -17.47
CA GLU A 133 5.61 7.98 -16.33
C GLU A 133 6.59 7.56 -15.23
N THR A 134 6.18 7.78 -13.99
CA THR A 134 6.98 7.45 -12.82
C THR A 134 6.09 6.79 -11.80
N MET A 135 6.56 5.66 -11.30
CA MET A 135 5.93 4.89 -10.25
C MET A 135 6.86 4.88 -9.05
N SER A 136 6.28 4.96 -7.85
CA SER A 136 7.07 5.02 -6.62
C SER A 136 6.48 4.11 -5.56
N PHE A 137 7.39 3.43 -4.87
CA PHE A 137 7.04 2.34 -3.98
C PHE A 137 7.77 2.48 -2.65
N LEU A 138 7.01 2.41 -1.56
CA LEU A 138 7.58 2.32 -0.22
C LEU A 138 7.89 0.87 0.10
N GLY A 139 9.10 0.62 0.59
CA GLY A 139 9.56 -0.67 1.10
C GLY A 139 10.09 -0.53 2.53
N TYR A 140 10.08 -1.63 3.27
CA TYR A 140 10.64 -1.70 4.61
C TYR A 140 11.53 -2.93 4.74
N ASP A 141 12.72 -2.72 5.28
CA ASP A 141 13.66 -3.76 5.63
C ASP A 141 13.42 -4.20 7.08
N PRO A 142 12.90 -5.42 7.34
CA PRO A 142 12.58 -5.87 8.68
C PRO A 142 13.82 -6.16 9.55
N ILE A 143 14.99 -6.37 8.96
CA ILE A 143 16.22 -6.72 9.70
C ILE A 143 16.91 -5.46 10.19
N TYR A 144 17.22 -4.54 9.28
CA TYR A 144 17.84 -3.27 9.66
C TYR A 144 16.84 -2.20 10.11
N LYS A 145 15.54 -2.53 10.07
CA LYS A 145 14.41 -1.66 10.47
C LYS A 145 14.40 -0.33 9.72
N ARG A 146 14.70 -0.35 8.41
CA ARG A 146 14.84 0.85 7.56
C ARG A 146 13.80 0.92 6.48
N PHE A 147 13.33 2.13 6.21
CA PHE A 147 12.45 2.42 5.08
C PHE A 147 13.27 2.78 3.85
N LYS A 148 12.84 2.31 2.69
CA LYS A 148 13.41 2.68 1.40
C LYS A 148 12.31 3.06 0.43
N VAL A 149 12.56 4.06 -0.41
CA VAL A 149 11.66 4.46 -1.49
C VAL A 149 12.31 4.12 -2.80
N LEU A 150 11.64 3.27 -3.58
CA LEU A 150 12.03 2.95 -4.94
C LEU A 150 11.21 3.81 -5.90
N SER A 151 11.88 4.66 -6.68
CA SER A 151 11.29 5.41 -7.77
C SER A 151 11.73 4.80 -9.10
N SER A 152 10.77 4.36 -9.92
CA SER A 152 11.02 3.86 -11.26
C SER A 152 10.48 4.86 -12.28
N ARG A 153 11.36 5.34 -13.15
CA ARG A 153 11.02 6.19 -14.30
C ARG A 153 11.23 5.40 -15.57
N TYR A 154 10.35 5.55 -16.55
CA TYR A 154 10.50 4.86 -17.82
C TYR A 154 10.12 5.73 -19.01
N ASP A 155 10.83 5.50 -20.10
CA ASP A 155 10.57 6.08 -21.42
C ASP A 155 10.02 4.96 -22.32
N PHE A 156 8.75 5.07 -22.68
CA PHE A 156 8.06 4.10 -23.52
C PHE A 156 8.66 4.00 -24.92
N ASP A 157 9.08 5.13 -25.49
CA ASP A 157 9.58 5.19 -26.87
C ASP A 157 10.95 4.55 -26.97
N ARG A 158 11.81 4.82 -25.99
CA ARG A 158 13.17 4.28 -25.93
C ARG A 158 13.25 2.88 -25.31
N CYS A 159 12.17 2.41 -24.68
CA CYS A 159 12.14 1.15 -23.94
C CYS A 159 13.21 1.08 -22.82
N ILE A 160 13.48 2.22 -22.17
CA ILE A 160 14.47 2.34 -21.10
C ILE A 160 13.75 2.60 -19.77
N THR A 161 14.30 2.02 -18.70
CA THR A 161 13.84 2.21 -17.34
C THR A 161 15.00 2.59 -16.44
N GLU A 162 14.82 3.62 -15.63
CA GLU A 162 15.72 4.00 -14.56
C GLU A 162 15.09 3.73 -13.21
N HIS A 163 15.87 3.15 -12.30
CA HIS A 163 15.48 2.97 -10.92
C HIS A 163 16.37 3.82 -10.04
N GLN A 164 15.76 4.61 -9.17
CA GLN A 164 16.45 5.34 -8.11
C GLN A 164 15.92 4.88 -6.76
N LEU A 165 16.83 4.72 -5.82
CA LEU A 165 16.55 4.32 -4.45
C LEU A 165 16.97 5.41 -3.48
N LEU A 166 16.17 5.62 -2.46
CA LEU A 166 16.46 6.49 -1.33
C LEU A 166 16.17 5.72 -0.04
N THR A 167 17.06 5.81 0.94
CA THR A 167 16.91 5.19 2.26
C THR A 167 16.65 6.27 3.30
N LEU A 168 15.64 6.07 4.17
CA LEU A 168 15.32 7.02 5.23
C LEU A 168 16.17 6.77 6.48
N GLY A 169 16.44 7.83 7.26
CA GLY A 169 17.20 7.75 8.52
C GLY A 169 18.71 7.58 8.32
N THR A 170 19.24 8.02 7.18
CA THR A 170 20.69 8.16 6.94
C THR A 170 21.11 9.60 7.13
N GLU A 171 22.38 9.85 7.48
CA GLU A 171 22.93 11.22 7.66
C GLU A 171 22.66 12.12 6.44
N LYS A 172 22.69 11.52 5.25
CA LYS A 172 22.32 12.18 4.00
C LYS A 172 21.17 11.42 3.34
N ILE A 173 20.03 12.08 3.21
CA ILE A 173 18.90 11.58 2.44
C ILE A 173 19.15 11.95 0.98
N GLU A 174 19.59 10.97 0.18
CA GLU A 174 19.84 11.19 -1.24
C GLU A 174 19.38 10.02 -2.11
N TRP A 175 18.99 10.35 -3.33
CA TRP A 175 18.69 9.37 -4.36
C TRP A 175 19.97 8.85 -4.98
N ARG A 176 20.03 7.54 -5.19
CA ARG A 176 21.07 6.89 -6.01
C ARG A 176 20.45 5.97 -7.03
N ILE A 177 21.11 5.87 -8.18
CA ILE A 177 20.70 4.99 -9.26
C ILE A 177 21.02 3.56 -8.85
N ILE A 178 20.09 2.65 -9.12
CA ILE A 178 20.28 1.22 -8.97
C ILE A 178 19.92 0.51 -10.28
N GLN A 179 20.59 -0.60 -10.55
CA GLN A 179 20.35 -1.37 -11.77
C GLN A 179 19.30 -2.45 -11.51
N CYS A 180 18.32 -2.53 -12.40
CA CYS A 180 17.39 -3.65 -12.45
C CYS A 180 17.88 -4.69 -13.45
N CYS A 181 17.56 -5.96 -13.21
CA CYS A 181 17.91 -7.07 -14.08
C CYS A 181 17.15 -7.07 -15.41
N VAL A 182 16.01 -6.36 -15.51
CA VAL A 182 15.14 -6.38 -16.69
C VAL A 182 14.66 -4.96 -17.01
N PRO A 183 14.76 -4.48 -18.27
CA PRO A 183 14.10 -3.25 -18.68
C PRO A 183 12.59 -3.47 -18.77
N HIS A 184 11.82 -2.70 -18.00
CA HIS A 184 10.38 -2.89 -17.87
C HIS A 184 9.65 -1.58 -17.56
N TYR A 185 8.40 -1.47 -17.98
CA TYR A 185 7.54 -0.40 -17.48
C TYR A 185 6.60 -0.92 -16.42
N CYS A 186 6.47 -0.14 -15.35
CA CYS A 186 5.65 -0.49 -14.20
C CYS A 186 4.17 -0.29 -14.51
N TRP A 187 3.32 -1.13 -13.93
CA TRP A 187 1.88 -1.00 -14.00
C TRP A 187 1.31 -1.14 -12.59
N LEU A 188 0.40 -0.24 -12.20
CA LEU A 188 -0.36 -0.30 -10.95
C LEU A 188 0.50 -0.14 -9.66
N LYS A 189 -0.21 -0.24 -8.53
CA LYS A 189 0.33 -0.19 -7.17
C LYS A 189 1.10 -1.46 -6.83
N GLY A 190 2.22 -1.30 -6.13
CA GLY A 190 3.00 -2.39 -5.53
C GLY A 190 2.56 -2.71 -4.10
N ILE A 191 3.04 -3.83 -3.56
CA ILE A 191 2.84 -4.27 -2.18
C ILE A 191 4.19 -4.71 -1.57
N CYS A 192 4.45 -4.32 -0.32
CA CYS A 192 5.63 -4.74 0.41
C CYS A 192 5.25 -5.83 1.43
N ILE A 193 5.84 -7.02 1.31
CA ILE A 193 5.57 -8.17 2.17
C ILE A 193 6.91 -8.71 2.66
N ASN A 194 7.09 -8.80 3.98
CA ASN A 194 8.26 -9.42 4.62
C ASN A 194 9.63 -8.97 4.04
N GLY A 195 9.79 -7.69 3.73
CA GLY A 195 11.05 -7.15 3.19
C GLY A 195 11.23 -7.29 1.68
N VAL A 196 10.21 -7.76 0.96
CA VAL A 196 10.20 -7.81 -0.50
C VAL A 196 9.08 -6.93 -1.03
N LEU A 197 9.44 -6.00 -1.91
CA LEU A 197 8.49 -5.18 -2.64
C LEU A 197 8.13 -5.86 -3.96
N TYR A 198 6.85 -6.16 -4.14
CA TYR A 198 6.29 -6.75 -5.34
C TYR A 198 5.51 -5.70 -6.13
N TYR A 199 5.81 -5.57 -7.42
CA TYR A 199 5.02 -4.73 -8.31
C TYR A 199 4.92 -5.35 -9.70
N LYS A 200 3.85 -4.99 -10.41
CA LYS A 200 3.59 -5.53 -11.74
C LYS A 200 4.30 -4.69 -12.78
N ALA A 201 4.80 -5.35 -13.81
CA ALA A 201 5.45 -4.68 -14.92
C ALA A 201 5.29 -5.46 -16.21
N LYS A 202 5.62 -4.81 -17.32
CA LYS A 202 5.79 -5.47 -18.62
C LYS A 202 7.23 -5.33 -19.07
N ASN A 203 7.83 -6.46 -19.43
CA ASN A 203 9.18 -6.51 -19.98
C ASN A 203 9.17 -5.92 -21.40
N TYR A 204 10.05 -4.95 -21.68
CA TYR A 204 10.11 -4.33 -23.00
C TYR A 204 10.59 -5.28 -24.10
N ARG A 205 11.52 -6.18 -23.76
CA ARG A 205 12.18 -7.09 -24.72
C ARG A 205 11.24 -8.21 -25.14
N THR A 206 10.68 -8.92 -24.18
CA THR A 206 9.83 -10.10 -24.42
C THR A 206 8.35 -9.76 -24.56
N ARG A 207 7.94 -8.55 -24.17
CA ARG A 207 6.53 -8.12 -24.05
C ARG A 207 5.70 -8.99 -23.09
N THR A 208 6.35 -9.80 -22.25
CA THR A 208 5.69 -10.63 -21.24
C THR A 208 5.29 -9.79 -20.02
N SER A 209 4.21 -10.22 -19.37
CA SER A 209 3.80 -9.69 -18.07
C SER A 209 4.67 -10.31 -16.99
N ILE A 210 5.23 -9.48 -16.11
CA ILE A 210 6.12 -9.93 -15.04
C ILE A 210 5.70 -9.33 -13.70
N ILE A 211 6.08 -10.01 -12.62
CA ILE A 211 6.11 -9.43 -11.28
C ILE A 211 7.57 -9.18 -10.94
N VAL A 212 7.90 -7.92 -10.68
CA VAL A 212 9.22 -7.54 -10.21
C VAL A 212 9.23 -7.66 -8.69
N CYS A 213 10.25 -8.32 -8.18
CA CYS A 213 10.50 -8.52 -6.77
C CYS A 213 11.77 -7.74 -6.40
N PHE A 214 11.63 -6.70 -5.61
CA PHE A 214 12.75 -5.92 -5.09
C PHE A 214 12.97 -6.29 -3.62
N HIS A 215 14.06 -6.99 -3.35
CA HIS A 215 14.47 -7.33 -1.99
C HIS A 215 15.03 -6.08 -1.31
N VAL A 216 14.29 -5.53 -0.34
CA VAL A 216 14.57 -4.20 0.22
C VAL A 216 15.91 -4.18 0.95
N MET A 217 16.24 -5.25 1.68
CA MET A 217 17.51 -5.37 2.42
C MET A 217 18.70 -5.43 1.47
N SER A 218 18.74 -6.44 0.59
CA SER A 218 19.87 -6.68 -0.32
C SER A 218 19.91 -5.75 -1.52
N GLU A 219 18.82 -5.01 -1.77
CA GLU A 219 18.61 -4.11 -2.91
C GLU A 219 18.76 -4.79 -4.27
N LYS A 220 18.35 -6.06 -4.32
CA LYS A 220 18.44 -6.87 -5.53
C LYS A 220 17.06 -7.04 -6.14
N PHE A 221 17.03 -6.98 -7.47
CA PHE A 221 15.86 -7.29 -8.26
C PHE A 221 15.88 -8.75 -8.70
N SER A 222 14.72 -9.39 -8.59
CA SER A 222 14.38 -10.62 -9.29
C SER A 222 13.04 -10.42 -10.01
N CYS A 223 12.70 -11.31 -10.92
CA CYS A 223 11.47 -11.22 -11.72
C CYS A 223 10.81 -12.58 -11.83
N ILE A 224 9.48 -12.58 -11.76
CA ILE A 224 8.64 -13.76 -11.98
C ILE A 224 7.92 -13.52 -13.29
N GLU A 225 8.18 -14.35 -14.30
CA GLU A 225 7.43 -14.29 -15.55
C GLU A 225 6.06 -14.92 -15.36
N LEU A 226 5.03 -14.25 -15.87
CA LEU A 226 3.67 -14.78 -15.89
C LEU A 226 3.39 -15.31 -17.29
N ASP A 227 3.20 -16.62 -17.38
CA ASP A 227 2.71 -17.24 -18.60
C ASP A 227 1.27 -16.79 -18.94
N THR A 228 0.76 -17.26 -20.07
CA THR A 228 -0.58 -16.88 -20.54
C THR A 228 -1.71 -17.31 -19.59
N THR A 229 -1.52 -18.43 -18.87
CA THR A 229 -2.47 -18.99 -17.91
C THR A 229 -2.62 -18.07 -16.69
N PHE A 230 -1.49 -17.62 -16.13
CA PHE A 230 -1.47 -16.82 -14.91
C PHE A 230 -1.63 -15.32 -15.16
N LYS A 231 -1.35 -14.82 -16.36
CA LYS A 231 -1.50 -13.40 -16.70
C LYS A 231 -2.89 -12.84 -16.35
N LYS A 232 -3.98 -13.52 -16.73
CA LYS A 232 -5.34 -13.04 -16.43
C LYS A 232 -5.68 -13.10 -14.94
N ALA A 233 -5.20 -14.15 -14.26
CA ALA A 233 -5.49 -14.42 -12.86
C ALA A 233 -4.69 -13.51 -11.91
N VAL A 234 -3.48 -13.10 -12.30
CA VAL A 234 -2.56 -12.35 -11.43
C VAL A 234 -2.37 -10.91 -11.91
N PHE A 235 -1.99 -10.69 -13.18
CA PHE A 235 -1.61 -9.37 -13.69
C PHE A 235 -2.79 -8.37 -13.68
N ASN A 236 -4.01 -8.83 -13.97
CA ASN A 236 -5.18 -7.96 -14.06
C ASN A 236 -5.94 -7.77 -12.72
N GLN A 237 -5.46 -8.39 -11.64
CA GLN A 237 -6.20 -8.48 -10.36
C GLN A 237 -5.51 -7.71 -9.23
N SER A 238 -6.08 -7.65 -8.03
CA SER A 238 -5.41 -7.03 -6.88
C SER A 238 -4.34 -7.96 -6.31
N MET A 239 -3.14 -7.44 -6.03
CA MET A 239 -2.12 -8.17 -5.25
C MET A 239 -2.42 -8.07 -3.77
N ILE A 240 -2.14 -9.16 -3.04
CA ILE A 240 -2.45 -9.27 -1.63
C ILE A 240 -1.28 -9.89 -0.87
N ASN A 241 -1.22 -9.57 0.41
CA ASN A 241 -0.46 -10.36 1.38
C ASN A 241 -1.38 -11.47 1.87
N TYR A 242 -1.01 -12.72 1.62
CA TYR A 242 -1.72 -13.90 2.11
C TYR A 242 -0.78 -14.68 3.03
N ASN A 243 -0.91 -14.49 4.34
CA ASN A 243 -0.09 -15.14 5.36
C ASN A 243 1.43 -15.00 5.11
N GLY A 244 1.87 -13.80 4.71
CA GLY A 244 3.28 -13.51 4.41
C GLY A 244 3.72 -13.88 2.99
N LYS A 245 2.83 -14.41 2.15
CA LYS A 245 3.10 -14.78 0.77
C LYS A 245 2.41 -13.83 -0.20
N LEU A 246 2.99 -13.67 -1.38
CA LEU A 246 2.35 -12.93 -2.46
C LEU A 246 1.16 -13.72 -3.00
N GLY A 247 0.00 -13.09 -3.03
CA GLY A 247 -1.18 -13.62 -3.69
C GLY A 247 -1.84 -12.62 -4.62
N SER A 248 -2.83 -13.10 -5.37
CA SER A 248 -3.74 -12.26 -6.12
C SER A 248 -5.18 -12.75 -5.98
N VAL A 249 -6.11 -11.81 -5.92
CA VAL A 249 -7.54 -12.12 -5.75
C VAL A 249 -8.36 -11.56 -6.90
N LYS A 250 -9.10 -12.44 -7.56
CA LYS A 250 -10.12 -12.11 -8.57
C LYS A 250 -11.50 -12.33 -7.98
N ILE A 251 -12.34 -11.30 -8.06
CA ILE A 251 -13.75 -11.40 -7.66
C ILE A 251 -14.59 -11.52 -8.93
N ASN A 252 -15.20 -12.68 -9.13
CA ASN A 252 -16.12 -12.92 -10.23
C ASN A 252 -17.54 -12.51 -9.81
N ARG A 253 -17.97 -11.32 -10.26
CA ARG A 253 -19.35 -10.85 -10.07
C ARG A 253 -20.20 -11.20 -11.28
N PHE A 254 -21.23 -12.03 -11.09
CA PHE A 254 -22.17 -12.40 -12.15
C PHE A 254 -23.41 -11.51 -12.08
N LYS A 255 -23.77 -10.86 -13.19
CA LYS A 255 -24.83 -9.83 -13.22
C LYS A 255 -26.25 -10.38 -12.98
N LEU A 256 -26.52 -11.68 -13.21
CA LEU A 256 -27.85 -12.28 -13.08
C LEU A 256 -27.74 -13.79 -12.79
N GLY A 257 -28.37 -14.28 -11.71
CA GLY A 257 -28.52 -15.71 -11.41
C GLY A 257 -27.26 -16.52 -11.06
N GLY A 258 -26.08 -16.08 -11.49
CA GLY A 258 -24.82 -16.81 -11.32
C GLY A 258 -24.28 -16.81 -9.88
N THR A 259 -23.57 -17.90 -9.59
CA THR A 259 -22.80 -18.10 -8.37
C THR A 259 -21.59 -17.19 -8.37
N HIS A 260 -21.56 -16.20 -7.48
CA HIS A 260 -20.39 -15.34 -7.32
C HIS A 260 -19.24 -16.19 -6.78
N SER A 261 -18.02 -15.93 -7.23
CA SER A 261 -16.86 -16.66 -6.74
C SER A 261 -15.66 -15.75 -6.55
N ILE A 262 -14.76 -16.20 -5.70
CA ILE A 262 -13.45 -15.61 -5.49
C ILE A 262 -12.42 -16.62 -5.94
N GLU A 263 -11.57 -16.25 -6.88
CA GLU A 263 -10.38 -17.01 -7.23
C GLU A 263 -9.19 -16.36 -6.51
N LEU A 264 -8.60 -17.12 -5.60
CA LEU A 264 -7.38 -16.79 -4.89
C LEU A 264 -6.22 -17.54 -5.54
N MET A 265 -5.18 -16.82 -5.94
CA MET A 265 -3.92 -17.40 -6.38
C MET A 265 -2.85 -17.02 -5.35
N VAL A 266 -2.03 -17.98 -4.92
CA VAL A 266 -0.93 -17.74 -3.98
C VAL A 266 0.33 -18.34 -4.56
N ILE A 267 1.46 -17.65 -4.39
CA ILE A 267 2.76 -18.20 -4.77
C ILE A 267 3.20 -19.25 -3.75
N GLY A 268 3.58 -20.44 -4.22
CA GLY A 268 4.08 -21.53 -3.39
C GLY A 268 5.48 -21.26 -2.82
N ASP A 269 5.90 -22.12 -1.88
CA ASP A 269 7.19 -22.00 -1.16
C ASP A 269 8.39 -22.60 -1.92
N SER A 270 8.15 -23.25 -3.07
CA SER A 270 9.23 -23.88 -3.83
C SER A 270 9.95 -22.87 -4.72
N GLU A 271 11.25 -23.10 -4.95
CA GLU A 271 12.06 -22.35 -5.93
C GLU A 271 11.46 -22.33 -7.35
N LYS A 272 10.49 -23.23 -7.62
CA LYS A 272 9.79 -23.37 -8.89
C LYS A 272 8.65 -22.35 -9.09
N LEU A 273 8.37 -21.45 -8.14
CA LEU A 273 7.36 -20.38 -8.27
C LEU A 273 5.97 -20.91 -8.67
N GLU A 274 5.58 -22.08 -8.15
CA GLU A 274 4.30 -22.71 -8.49
C GLU A 274 3.13 -21.95 -7.86
N TRP A 275 2.18 -21.50 -8.68
CA TRP A 275 0.99 -20.80 -8.22
C TRP A 275 -0.12 -21.80 -7.84
N SER A 276 -0.59 -21.75 -6.60
CA SER A 276 -1.75 -22.53 -6.17
C SER A 276 -3.03 -21.73 -6.42
N LYS A 277 -3.98 -22.31 -7.16
CA LYS A 277 -5.31 -21.73 -7.42
C LYS A 277 -6.34 -22.31 -6.46
N HIS A 278 -7.08 -21.44 -5.77
CA HIS A 278 -8.20 -21.82 -4.91
C HIS A 278 -9.44 -21.03 -5.34
N THR A 279 -10.59 -21.72 -5.44
CA THR A 279 -11.85 -21.09 -5.86
C THR A 279 -12.87 -21.25 -4.76
N TYR A 280 -13.40 -20.13 -4.27
CA TYR A 280 -14.38 -20.08 -3.21
C TYR A 280 -15.69 -19.53 -3.74
N ILE A 281 -16.76 -20.27 -3.53
CA ILE A 281 -18.11 -19.83 -3.88
C ILE A 281 -18.57 -18.83 -2.82
N LEU A 282 -18.95 -17.63 -3.25
CA LEU A 282 -19.52 -16.63 -2.37
C LEU A 282 -20.97 -16.99 -2.04
N PRO A 283 -21.36 -16.98 -0.76
CA PRO A 283 -22.75 -17.19 -0.37
C PRO A 283 -23.69 -16.21 -1.06
N SER A 284 -24.87 -16.70 -1.46
CA SER A 284 -25.95 -15.85 -2.00
C SER A 284 -26.34 -14.74 -1.02
N VAL A 285 -26.16 -14.96 0.29
CA VAL A 285 -26.39 -14.00 1.37
C VAL A 285 -25.59 -12.71 1.20
N LEU A 286 -24.39 -12.75 0.59
CA LEU A 286 -23.60 -11.55 0.32
C LEU A 286 -24.34 -10.59 -0.65
N LYS A 287 -25.22 -11.10 -1.52
CA LYS A 287 -26.10 -10.27 -2.38
C LYS A 287 -27.10 -9.47 -1.54
N ASN A 288 -27.65 -10.08 -0.48
CA ASN A 288 -28.68 -9.49 0.36
C ASN A 288 -28.10 -8.48 1.38
N VAL A 289 -26.87 -8.72 1.84
CA VAL A 289 -26.20 -7.91 2.88
C VAL A 289 -25.74 -6.54 2.35
N VAL A 290 -25.57 -6.41 1.03
CA VAL A 290 -24.85 -5.32 0.36
C VAL A 290 -25.74 -4.49 -0.58
N GLY A 291 -26.88 -5.02 -1.02
CA GLY A 291 -27.75 -4.32 -1.97
C GLY A 291 -27.04 -4.02 -3.30
N LYS A 292 -27.20 -2.78 -3.81
CA LYS A 292 -26.58 -2.34 -5.08
C LYS A 292 -25.17 -1.73 -4.91
N ASP A 293 -24.64 -1.68 -3.69
CA ASP A 293 -23.42 -0.93 -3.40
C ASP A 293 -22.14 -1.62 -3.91
N VAL A 294 -21.20 -0.81 -4.41
CA VAL A 294 -19.90 -1.31 -4.92
C VAL A 294 -18.94 -1.50 -3.75
N LEU A 295 -18.84 -2.73 -3.26
CA LEU A 295 -17.78 -3.13 -2.32
C LEU A 295 -16.40 -3.06 -2.95
N ARG A 296 -15.42 -2.62 -2.16
CA ARG A 296 -13.99 -2.64 -2.54
C ARG A 296 -13.24 -3.69 -1.76
N PHE A 297 -12.46 -4.48 -2.46
CA PHE A 297 -11.55 -5.43 -1.81
C PHE A 297 -10.49 -4.66 -1.00
N ALA A 298 -10.34 -5.02 0.27
CA ALA A 298 -9.37 -4.39 1.18
C ALA A 298 -8.15 -5.29 1.43
N GLY A 299 -8.34 -6.62 1.47
CA GLY A 299 -7.28 -7.57 1.77
C GLY A 299 -7.80 -8.91 2.27
N VAL A 300 -6.88 -9.72 2.77
CA VAL A 300 -7.15 -10.96 3.50
C VAL A 300 -6.44 -10.86 4.85
N THR A 301 -7.11 -11.23 5.93
CA THR A 301 -6.53 -11.27 7.28
C THR A 301 -5.74 -12.58 7.51
N ASP A 302 -4.92 -12.60 8.57
CA ASP A 302 -4.21 -13.81 9.01
C ASP A 302 -5.17 -14.95 9.43
N SER A 303 -6.43 -14.63 9.74
CA SER A 303 -7.53 -15.57 10.05
C SER A 303 -8.25 -16.11 8.80
N ASN A 304 -7.67 -15.93 7.61
CA ASN A 304 -8.24 -16.31 6.32
C ASN A 304 -9.63 -15.66 6.04
N GLU A 305 -9.82 -14.42 6.48
CA GLU A 305 -11.03 -13.65 6.21
C GLU A 305 -10.79 -12.66 5.09
N ILE A 306 -11.62 -12.74 4.05
CA ILE A 306 -11.63 -11.77 2.96
C ILE A 306 -12.39 -10.54 3.41
N VAL A 307 -11.74 -9.38 3.30
CA VAL A 307 -12.30 -8.13 3.80
C VAL A 307 -12.69 -7.22 2.65
N PHE A 308 -13.92 -6.70 2.74
CA PHE A 308 -14.47 -5.72 1.83
C PHE A 308 -14.76 -4.41 2.57
N GLY A 309 -14.29 -3.29 2.03
CA GLY A 309 -14.57 -1.95 2.52
C GLY A 309 -15.72 -1.26 1.79
N HIS A 310 -16.53 -0.55 2.56
CA HIS A 310 -17.53 0.41 2.13
C HIS A 310 -17.57 1.59 3.12
N PRO A 311 -17.94 2.82 2.72
CA PRO A 311 -18.07 3.94 3.65
C PRO A 311 -18.97 3.66 4.86
N SER A 312 -20.06 2.91 4.69
CA SER A 312 -21.00 2.60 5.78
C SER A 312 -20.69 1.32 6.56
N CYS A 313 -19.84 0.44 6.04
CA CYS A 313 -19.58 -0.86 6.66
C CYS A 313 -18.30 -1.54 6.15
N VAL A 314 -17.82 -2.50 6.93
CA VAL A 314 -16.78 -3.45 6.51
C VAL A 314 -17.35 -4.85 6.62
N ILE A 315 -17.07 -5.69 5.63
CA ILE A 315 -17.57 -7.06 5.56
C ILE A 315 -16.40 -8.02 5.61
N TYR A 316 -16.47 -8.95 6.55
CA TYR A 316 -15.53 -10.05 6.73
C TYR A 316 -16.20 -11.33 6.25
N TYR A 317 -15.56 -12.01 5.30
CA TYR A 317 -15.98 -13.31 4.83
C TYR A 317 -14.92 -14.35 5.20
N ASN A 318 -15.22 -15.18 6.18
CA ASN A 318 -14.33 -16.27 6.57
C ASN A 318 -14.47 -17.41 5.57
N ILE A 319 -13.36 -17.72 4.90
CA ILE A 319 -13.33 -18.70 3.81
C ILE A 319 -13.58 -20.12 4.32
N GLU A 320 -12.99 -20.48 5.46
CA GLU A 320 -13.04 -21.84 6.01
C GLU A 320 -14.40 -22.14 6.66
N LYS A 321 -14.91 -21.19 7.45
CA LYS A 321 -16.18 -21.32 8.17
C LYS A 321 -17.38 -20.97 7.30
N ASN A 322 -17.16 -20.38 6.12
CA ASN A 322 -18.20 -19.89 5.24
C ASN A 322 -19.18 -18.91 5.93
N THR A 323 -18.65 -18.08 6.83
CA THR A 323 -19.43 -17.11 7.62
C THR A 323 -19.19 -15.69 7.15
N ILE A 324 -20.22 -14.85 7.21
CA ILE A 324 -20.15 -13.43 6.86
C ILE A 324 -20.46 -12.59 8.10
N VAL A 325 -19.57 -11.65 8.41
CA VAL A 325 -19.78 -10.64 9.46
C VAL A 325 -19.77 -9.27 8.79
N LYS A 326 -20.85 -8.51 8.97
CA LYS A 326 -20.94 -7.10 8.58
C LYS A 326 -20.78 -6.23 9.81
N VAL A 327 -19.79 -5.36 9.79
CA VAL A 327 -19.56 -4.37 10.85
C VAL A 327 -19.91 -2.99 10.33
N ARG A 328 -20.82 -2.30 11.02
CA ARG A 328 -21.19 -0.92 10.68
C ARG A 328 -20.07 0.04 11.08
N ILE A 329 -19.73 0.94 10.17
CA ILE A 329 -18.75 2.00 10.39
C ILE A 329 -19.52 3.32 10.58
N GLN A 330 -19.33 3.99 11.72
CA GLN A 330 -19.98 5.27 12.03
C GLN A 330 -19.05 6.45 11.77
N GLY A 331 -19.60 7.56 11.25
CA GLY A 331 -18.85 8.80 10.98
C GLY A 331 -18.21 8.85 9.59
N MET A 332 -18.69 8.01 8.67
CA MET A 332 -18.23 7.94 7.29
C MET A 332 -19.35 8.08 6.25
N GLU A 333 -20.54 8.50 6.68
CA GLU A 333 -21.77 8.52 5.88
C GLU A 333 -21.69 9.49 4.68
N ALA A 334 -20.88 10.54 4.77
CA ALA A 334 -20.70 11.53 3.70
C ALA A 334 -19.67 11.12 2.63
N PHE A 335 -18.92 10.03 2.83
CA PHE A 335 -17.85 9.64 1.90
C PHE A 335 -18.35 8.77 0.75
N GLN A 336 -17.88 9.06 -0.47
CA GLN A 336 -18.16 8.24 -1.63
C GLN A 336 -17.25 7.01 -1.68
N SER A 337 -17.84 5.84 -1.97
CA SER A 337 -17.09 4.58 -2.07
C SER A 337 -16.02 4.63 -3.15
N THR A 338 -16.20 5.42 -4.22
CA THR A 338 -15.29 5.55 -5.36
C THR A 338 -13.94 6.18 -5.02
N ASN A 339 -13.84 6.92 -3.92
CA ASN A 339 -12.63 7.62 -3.50
C ASN A 339 -12.00 7.05 -2.23
N LEU A 340 -12.59 5.98 -1.68
CA LEU A 340 -12.14 5.35 -0.45
C LEU A 340 -11.25 4.14 -0.75
N SER A 341 -10.05 4.12 -0.15
CA SER A 341 -9.21 2.92 -0.03
C SER A 341 -9.24 2.45 1.42
N THR A 342 -9.32 1.13 1.61
CA THR A 342 -9.27 0.50 2.94
C THR A 342 -8.06 -0.41 2.99
N PHE A 343 -7.27 -0.30 4.05
CA PHE A 343 -6.10 -1.10 4.31
C PHE A 343 -6.26 -1.81 5.65
N LEU A 344 -5.88 -3.08 5.68
CA LEU A 344 -5.92 -3.91 6.87
C LEU A 344 -4.61 -3.77 7.66
N ASP A 345 -4.66 -4.18 8.92
CA ASP A 345 -3.47 -4.39 9.76
C ASP A 345 -2.55 -3.16 9.85
N HIS A 346 -3.16 -1.96 9.75
CA HIS A 346 -2.44 -0.72 9.94
C HIS A 346 -2.00 -0.62 11.39
N LYS A 347 -0.72 -0.32 11.57
CA LYS A 347 -0.08 -0.16 12.85
C LYS A 347 0.21 1.32 13.05
N GLU A 348 -0.14 1.86 14.20
CA GLU A 348 0.38 3.16 14.60
C GLU A 348 1.90 3.06 14.80
N VAL A 349 2.62 4.10 14.39
CA VAL A 349 4.08 4.19 14.54
C VAL A 349 4.43 5.32 15.50
N ASP A 350 5.51 5.14 16.27
CA ASP A 350 6.01 6.16 17.18
C ASP A 350 6.22 7.49 16.43
N PRO A 351 5.62 8.61 16.89
CA PRO A 351 5.82 9.93 16.30
C PRO A 351 7.30 10.33 16.12
N LYS A 352 8.21 9.76 16.92
CA LYS A 352 9.64 10.04 16.84
C LYS A 352 10.33 9.44 15.63
N LEU A 353 9.76 8.40 15.02
CA LEU A 353 10.35 7.82 13.83
C LEU A 353 10.50 8.88 12.74
N MET A 354 9.50 9.74 12.58
CA MET A 354 9.53 10.85 11.62
C MET A 354 10.52 11.96 12.01
N GLU A 355 10.82 12.13 13.31
CA GLU A 355 11.86 13.07 13.80
C GLU A 355 13.28 12.53 13.58
N ALA A 356 13.43 11.20 13.44
CA ALA A 356 14.71 10.53 13.26
C ALA A 356 15.11 10.32 11.80
N PHE A 357 14.20 10.61 10.86
CA PHE A 357 14.51 10.74 9.45
C PHE A 357 15.02 12.15 9.19
#